data_AF-A0A0F9KEE0-F1
#
_entry.id   AF-A0A0F9KEE0-F1
#
_cell.length_a   1.000
_cell.length_b   1.000
_cell.length_c   1.000
_cell.angle_alpha   90.00
_cell.angle_beta   90.00
_cell.angle_gamma   90.00
#
_symmetry.space_group_name_H-M   'P 1'
#
loop_
_entity.id
_entity.type
_entity.pdbx_description
1 polymer ?
#
loop_
_entity_poly.entity_id
_entity_poly.type
_entity_poly.pdbx_seq_one_letter_code
_entity_poly.pdbx_strand_id
1 'polypeptide(L)'
;MVDKPDIRDSDDKFLWDLRHDPTGEIATLTARLEAAEETIKTMARHISKRTGQVTQARMERDEAVEICQKAHVLLYNNHQAATVYNMLQTFLKAQQRPVKTNEEGEGG
;
A
#
# COMPACT_ATOMS: atom_id res chain seq x y z
N MET A 1 40.10 -49.97 -17.43
CA MET A 1 38.83 -49.22 -17.29
C MET A 1 37.99 -49.99 -16.28
N VAL A 2 37.45 -49.34 -15.26
CA VAL A 2 36.51 -50.01 -14.32
C VAL A 2 35.15 -50.00 -14.99
N ASP A 3 34.54 -51.18 -15.16
CA ASP A 3 33.23 -51.28 -15.81
C ASP A 3 32.16 -50.60 -14.95
N LYS A 4 31.32 -49.80 -15.61
CA LYS A 4 30.20 -49.14 -14.93
C LYS A 4 29.15 -50.20 -14.57
N PRO A 5 28.76 -50.34 -13.30
CA PRO A 5 27.70 -51.26 -12.91
C PRO A 5 26.35 -50.83 -13.49
N ASP A 6 25.46 -51.79 -13.77
CA ASP A 6 24.07 -51.53 -14.19
C ASP A 6 23.27 -50.95 -13.03
N ILE A 7 23.44 -49.64 -12.79
CA ILE A 7 22.76 -48.90 -11.72
C ILE A 7 21.45 -48.35 -12.29
N ARG A 8 20.33 -48.84 -11.75
CA ARG A 8 18.97 -48.42 -12.13
C ARG A 8 18.40 -47.30 -11.24
N ASP A 9 19.00 -47.07 -10.08
CA ASP A 9 18.64 -45.99 -9.15
C ASP A 9 19.41 -44.70 -9.49
N SER A 10 18.71 -43.58 -9.54
CA SER A 10 19.29 -42.27 -9.85
C SER A 10 20.31 -41.81 -8.81
N ASP A 11 20.07 -42.13 -7.54
CA ASP A 11 20.92 -41.66 -6.43
C ASP A 11 22.23 -42.46 -6.41
N ASP A 12 22.15 -43.78 -6.59
CA ASP A 12 23.33 -44.63 -6.71
C ASP A 12 24.15 -44.28 -7.96
N LYS A 13 23.48 -43.89 -9.06
CA LYS A 13 24.16 -43.47 -10.29
C LYS A 13 24.90 -42.17 -10.07
N PHE A 14 24.29 -41.19 -9.39
CA PHE A 14 24.95 -39.94 -9.04
C PHE A 14 26.17 -40.17 -8.13
N LEU A 15 26.04 -41.02 -7.10
CA LEU A 15 27.15 -41.35 -6.21
C LEU A 15 28.27 -42.11 -6.93
N TRP A 16 27.94 -42.95 -7.91
CA TRP A 16 28.94 -43.59 -8.77
C TRP A 16 29.65 -42.57 -9.66
N ASP A 17 28.89 -41.70 -10.35
CA ASP A 17 29.42 -40.66 -11.25
C ASP A 17 30.33 -39.70 -10.46
N LEU A 18 29.94 -39.32 -9.23
CA LEU A 18 30.73 -38.47 -8.33
C LEU A 18 32.03 -39.14 -7.86
N ARG A 19 32.01 -40.43 -7.52
CA ARG A 19 33.21 -41.17 -7.09
C ARG A 19 34.20 -41.43 -8.23
N HIS A 20 33.71 -41.42 -9.46
CA HIS A 20 34.50 -41.67 -10.67
C HIS A 20 34.68 -40.38 -11.50
N ASP A 21 34.59 -39.22 -10.85
CA ASP A 21 34.85 -37.92 -11.45
C ASP A 21 36.30 -37.48 -11.22
N PRO A 22 37.23 -37.73 -12.17
CA PRO A 22 38.63 -37.37 -12.01
C PRO A 22 38.87 -35.86 -12.08
N THR A 23 37.93 -35.07 -12.60
CA THR A 23 38.06 -33.62 -12.74
C THR A 23 37.48 -32.87 -11.55
N GLY A 24 36.61 -33.51 -10.77
CA GLY A 24 35.88 -32.89 -9.65
C GLY A 24 34.82 -31.87 -10.10
N GLU A 25 34.46 -31.88 -11.38
CA GLU A 25 33.48 -30.98 -11.96
C GLU A 25 32.08 -31.21 -11.40
N ILE A 26 31.68 -32.47 -11.16
CA ILE A 26 30.37 -32.82 -10.57
C ILE A 26 30.29 -32.26 -9.14
N ALA A 27 31.34 -32.40 -8.34
CA ALA A 27 31.40 -31.84 -6.99
C ALA A 27 31.29 -30.30 -7.02
N THR A 28 32.00 -29.67 -7.96
CA THR A 28 31.99 -28.21 -8.13
C THR A 28 30.62 -27.69 -8.57
N LEU A 29 29.97 -28.35 -9.53
CA LEU A 29 28.63 -27.99 -9.99
C LEU A 29 27.58 -28.18 -8.89
N THR A 30 27.70 -29.26 -8.10
CA THR A 30 26.82 -29.51 -6.95
C THR A 30 26.94 -28.40 -5.91
N ALA A 31 28.16 -28.02 -5.52
CA ALA A 31 28.37 -26.90 -4.59
C ALA A 31 27.85 -25.57 -5.12
N ARG A 32 27.99 -25.31 -6.44
CA ARG A 32 27.42 -24.10 -7.08
C ARG A 32 25.90 -24.11 -7.08
N LEU A 33 25.28 -25.27 -7.28
CA LEU A 33 23.83 -25.42 -7.22
C LEU A 33 23.31 -25.14 -5.81
N GLU A 34 23.93 -25.73 -4.78
CA GLU A 34 23.58 -25.47 -3.37
C GLU A 34 23.70 -23.99 -3.01
N ALA A 35 24.77 -23.32 -3.45
CA ALA A 35 24.94 -21.88 -3.25
C ALA A 35 23.88 -21.04 -3.97
N ALA A 36 23.48 -21.44 -5.18
CA ALA A 36 22.40 -20.80 -5.92
C ALA A 36 21.05 -21.01 -5.23
N GLU A 37 20.76 -22.20 -4.71
CA GLU A 37 19.54 -22.48 -3.94
C GLU A 37 19.45 -21.63 -2.68
N GLU A 38 20.53 -21.49 -1.91
CA GLU A 38 20.54 -20.62 -0.73
C GLU A 38 20.36 -19.15 -1.08
N THR A 39 20.92 -18.71 -2.20
CA THR A 39 20.69 -17.36 -2.74
C THR A 39 19.22 -17.14 -3.07
N ILE A 40 18.60 -18.10 -3.77
CA ILE A 40 17.17 -18.05 -4.13
C ILE A 40 16.28 -18.03 -2.88
N LYS A 41 16.55 -18.88 -1.89
CA LYS A 41 15.82 -18.90 -0.61
C LYS A 41 15.93 -17.54 0.11
N THR A 42 17.10 -16.93 0.07
CA THR A 42 17.32 -15.60 0.66
C THR A 42 16.55 -14.52 -0.07
N MET A 43 16.58 -14.51 -1.40
CA MET A 43 15.77 -13.60 -2.21
C MET A 43 14.27 -13.78 -1.96
N ALA A 44 13.78 -15.02 -1.88
CA ALA A 44 12.38 -15.32 -1.58
C ALA A 44 11.94 -14.74 -0.22
N ARG A 45 12.78 -14.84 0.81
CA ARG A 45 12.53 -14.20 2.12
C ARG A 45 12.45 -12.68 2.03
N HIS A 46 13.35 -12.05 1.27
CA HIS A 46 13.32 -10.60 1.06
C HIS A 46 12.07 -10.14 0.30
N ILE A 47 11.68 -10.88 -0.75
CA ILE A 47 10.46 -10.59 -1.52
C ILE A 47 9.24 -10.73 -0.60
N SER A 48 9.12 -11.82 0.15
CA SER A 48 8.02 -12.04 1.09
C SER A 48 7.88 -10.89 2.10
N LYS A 49 9.00 -10.47 2.71
CA LYS A 49 9.03 -9.32 3.63
C LYS A 49 8.54 -8.03 2.97
N ARG A 50 9.05 -7.72 1.76
CA ARG A 50 8.65 -6.51 1.02
C ARG A 50 7.18 -6.55 0.62
N THR A 51 6.67 -7.70 0.19
CA THR A 51 5.24 -7.87 -0.13
C THR A 51 4.38 -7.62 1.10
N GLY A 52 4.76 -8.13 2.28
CA GLY A 52 4.07 -7.84 3.53
C GLY A 52 4.02 -6.34 3.84
N GLN A 53 5.15 -5.65 3.70
CA GLN A 53 5.23 -4.19 3.91
C GLN A 53 4.35 -3.40 2.94
N VAL A 54 4.34 -3.78 1.65
CA VAL A 54 3.50 -3.12 0.63
C VAL A 54 2.01 -3.34 0.93
N THR A 55 1.62 -4.55 1.34
CA THR A 55 0.23 -4.85 1.73
C THR A 55 -0.20 -4.01 2.93
N GLN A 56 0.64 -3.90 3.96
CA GLN A 56 0.35 -3.07 5.12
C GLN A 56 0.22 -1.58 4.74
N ALA A 57 1.19 -1.04 4.00
CA ALA A 57 1.15 0.36 3.55
C ALA A 57 -0.11 0.65 2.70
N ARG A 58 -0.59 -0.32 1.92
CA ARG A 58 -1.83 -0.19 1.16
C ARG A 58 -3.06 -0.09 2.08
N MET A 59 -3.12 -0.90 3.13
CA MET A 59 -4.21 -0.84 4.11
C MET A 59 -4.24 0.51 4.83
N GLU A 60 -3.08 0.99 5.32
CA GLU A 60 -2.95 2.30 5.98
C GLU A 60 -3.36 3.45 5.05
N ARG A 61 -2.99 3.37 3.77
CA ARG A 61 -3.41 4.34 2.76
C ARG A 61 -4.92 4.32 2.55
N ASP A 62 -5.52 3.14 2.44
CA ASP A 62 -6.96 3.00 2.18
C ASP A 62 -7.78 3.54 3.38
N GLU A 63 -7.33 3.31 4.62
CA GLU A 63 -7.89 3.93 5.83
C GLU A 63 -7.76 5.47 5.80
N ALA A 64 -6.59 5.99 5.44
CA ALA A 64 -6.39 7.44 5.32
C ALA A 64 -7.31 8.07 4.26
N VAL A 65 -7.52 7.40 3.12
CA VAL A 65 -8.45 7.84 2.08
C VAL A 65 -9.88 7.91 2.61
N GLU A 66 -10.33 6.90 3.36
CA GLU A 66 -11.67 6.89 3.96
C GLU A 66 -11.85 8.05 4.93
N ILE A 67 -10.85 8.33 5.77
CA ILE A 67 -10.86 9.46 6.71
C ILE A 67 -10.96 10.79 5.94
N CYS A 68 -10.15 10.98 4.89
CA CYS A 68 -10.20 12.19 4.08
C CYS A 68 -11.56 12.39 3.41
N GLN A 69 -12.19 11.32 2.91
CA GLN A 69 -13.53 11.40 2.31
C GLN A 69 -14.57 11.84 3.34
N LYS A 70 -14.56 11.25 4.54
CA LYS A 70 -15.45 11.63 5.64
C LYS A 70 -15.24 13.08 6.07
N ALA A 71 -13.98 13.51 6.22
CA ALA A 71 -13.64 14.88 6.56
C ALA A 71 -14.11 15.88 5.50
N HIS A 72 -13.98 15.56 4.22
CA HIS A 72 -14.45 16.41 3.12
C HIS A 72 -15.97 16.66 3.19
N VAL A 73 -16.77 15.61 3.43
CA VAL A 73 -18.23 15.76 3.58
C VAL A 73 -18.59 16.67 4.76
N LEU A 74 -17.91 16.51 5.90
CA LEU A 74 -18.12 17.37 7.07
C LEU A 74 -17.78 18.83 6.79
N LEU A 75 -16.65 19.09 6.13
CA LEU A 75 -16.23 20.45 5.75
C LEU A 75 -17.21 21.08 4.76
N TYR A 76 -17.70 20.32 3.78
CA TYR A 76 -18.69 20.79 2.82
C TYR A 76 -20.00 21.19 3.52
N ASN A 77 -20.51 20.35 4.41
CA ASN A 77 -21.73 20.63 5.18
C ASN A 77 -21.57 21.86 6.08
N ASN A 78 -20.41 21.99 6.75
CA ASN A 78 -20.11 23.16 7.57
C ASN A 78 -20.05 24.45 6.73
N HIS A 79 -19.46 24.39 5.54
CA HIS A 79 -19.42 25.54 4.64
C HIS A 79 -20.83 25.97 4.18
N GLN A 80 -21.70 25.01 3.85
CA GLN A 80 -23.09 25.30 3.52
C GLN A 80 -23.83 25.92 4.72
N ALA A 81 -23.67 25.37 5.92
CA ALA A 81 -24.28 25.91 7.13
C ALA A 81 -23.82 27.35 7.43
N ALA A 82 -22.53 27.64 7.27
CA ALA A 82 -21.99 29.00 7.41
C ALA A 82 -22.59 29.97 6.38
N THR A 83 -22.77 29.51 5.14
CA THR A 83 -23.40 30.31 4.08
C THR A 83 -24.84 30.67 4.44
N VAL A 84 -25.63 29.69 4.91
CA VAL A 84 -27.01 29.91 5.37
C VAL A 84 -27.05 30.87 6.57
N TYR A 85 -26.15 30.68 7.53
CA TYR A 85 -26.05 31.57 8.70
C TYR A 85 -25.79 33.03 8.30
N ASN A 86 -24.87 33.27 7.36
CA ASN A 86 -24.55 34.60 6.87
C ASN A 86 -25.72 35.25 6.11
N MET A 87 -26.46 34.46 5.30
CA MET A 87 -27.68 34.93 4.64
C MET A 87 -28.75 35.34 5.65
N LEU A 88 -28.98 34.54 6.68
CA LEU A 88 -29.93 34.83 7.76
C LEU A 88 -29.56 36.10 8.53
N GLN A 89 -28.28 36.25 8.91
CA GLN A 89 -27.83 37.48 9.57
C GLN A 89 -28.07 38.72 8.72
N THR A 90 -27.80 38.63 7.42
CA THR A 90 -28.01 39.74 6.47
C THR A 90 -29.48 40.11 6.38
N PHE A 91 -30.36 39.11 6.27
CA PHE A 91 -31.81 39.32 6.25
C PHE A 91 -32.31 39.98 7.54
N LEU A 92 -31.90 39.48 8.70
CA LEU A 92 -32.28 40.05 10.00
C LEU A 92 -31.84 41.51 10.15
N LYS A 93 -30.61 41.84 9.73
CA LYS A 93 -30.14 43.24 9.71
C LYS A 93 -30.96 44.12 8.77
N ALA A 94 -31.41 43.58 7.62
CA ALA A 94 -32.26 44.32 6.70
C ALA A 94 -33.65 44.61 7.28
N GLN A 95 -34.22 43.69 8.06
CA GLN A 95 -35.50 43.86 8.76
C GLN A 95 -35.43 44.83 9.94
N GLN A 96 -34.25 44.98 10.57
CA GLN A 96 -34.03 45.90 11.68
C GLN A 96 -33.76 47.35 11.26
N ARG A 97 -33.84 47.68 9.96
CA ARG A 97 -33.68 49.07 9.52
C ARG A 97 -34.80 49.93 10.14
N PRO A 98 -34.46 51.07 10.75
CA PRO A 98 -35.47 51.94 11.36
C PRO A 98 -36.48 52.34 10.28
N VAL A 99 -37.75 52.03 10.52
CA VAL A 99 -38.84 52.64 9.77
C VAL A 99 -38.67 54.14 9.99
N LYS A 100 -38.42 54.90 8.92
CA LYS A 100 -38.55 56.35 8.98
C LYS A 100 -40.03 56.61 9.27
N THR A 101 -40.37 56.83 10.53
CA THR A 101 -41.59 57.54 10.89
C THR A 101 -41.45 58.90 10.27
N ASN A 102 -42.14 59.14 9.16
CA ASN A 102 -42.36 60.48 8.63
C ASN A 102 -43.25 61.22 9.64
N GLU A 103 -42.68 61.60 10.78
CA GLU A 103 -43.24 62.58 11.70
C GLU A 103 -42.42 63.87 11.58
N GLU A 104 -42.56 64.51 10.43
CA GLU A 104 -42.48 65.97 10.27
C GLU A 104 -43.66 66.25 9.33
N GLY A 105 -44.82 66.76 9.77
CA GLY A 105 -44.97 68.13 10.30
C GLY A 105 -44.49 69.10 9.23
N GLU A 106 -45.32 69.65 8.36
CA GLU A 106 -46.07 70.91 8.53
C GLU A 106 -47.06 71.01 7.35
N GLY A 107 -48.34 71.39 7.45
CA GLY A 107 -48.96 72.17 8.51
C GLY A 107 -48.65 73.66 8.38
N GLY A 108 -48.84 74.26 7.20
CA GLY A 108 -48.71 75.71 6.96
C GLY A 108 -49.35 76.13 5.65
#